data_AF-A0A357L0A7-F1
#
_entry.id   AF-A0A357L0A7-F1
#
_cell.length_a   1.000
_cell.length_b   1.000
_cell.length_c   1.000
_cell.angle_alpha   90.00
_cell.angle_beta   90.00
_cell.angle_gamma   90.00
#
_symmetry.space_group_name_H-M   'P 1'
#
loop_
_entity.id
_entity.type
_entity.pdbx_description
1 polymer ?
#
loop_
_entity_poly.entity_id
_entity_poly.type
_entity_poly.pdbx_seq_one_letter_code
_entity_poly.pdbx_strand_id
1 'polypeptide(L)'
;SILRVPGAKDIAVEVNSLSKTYAMAGFRVGMAVGNARLISALARVKSYLDYGAYTPIQVAASAALDGPQDCVDEIRAIYKSRRDALVESFGKAGWSIPEPPASM
;
A
#
# COMPACT_ATOMS: atom_id res chain seq x y z
N SER A 1 -3.94 8.49 -5.90
CA SER A 1 -4.30 9.13 -4.61
C SER A 1 -5.55 9.96 -4.80
N ILE A 2 -6.53 9.80 -3.90
CA ILE A 2 -7.77 10.60 -3.86
C ILE A 2 -7.46 12.07 -3.55
N LEU A 3 -6.35 12.32 -2.84
CA LEU A 3 -5.91 13.66 -2.45
C LEU A 3 -5.44 14.55 -3.63
N ARG A 4 -5.40 14.00 -4.85
CA ARG A 4 -5.19 14.79 -6.07
C ARG A 4 -6.45 15.52 -6.54
N VAL A 5 -7.63 15.12 -6.05
CA VAL A 5 -8.90 15.77 -6.40
C VAL A 5 -9.06 17.06 -5.56
N PRO A 6 -9.36 18.21 -6.19
CA PRO A 6 -9.62 19.45 -5.45
C PRO A 6 -10.70 19.27 -4.38
N GLY A 7 -10.46 19.80 -3.17
CA GLY A 7 -11.36 19.65 -2.02
C GLY A 7 -11.30 18.28 -1.30
N ALA A 8 -10.56 17.29 -1.82
CA ALA A 8 -10.50 15.97 -1.18
C ALA A 8 -9.89 16.01 0.23
N LYS A 9 -8.95 16.92 0.49
CA LYS A 9 -8.38 17.11 1.84
C LYS A 9 -9.41 17.60 2.86
N ASP A 10 -10.54 18.15 2.44
CA ASP A 10 -11.58 18.63 3.36
C ASP A 10 -12.48 17.48 3.85
N ILE A 11 -12.53 16.37 3.11
CA ILE A 11 -13.50 15.29 3.35
C ILE A 11 -12.89 13.88 3.43
N ALA A 12 -11.63 13.69 3.04
CA ALA A 12 -11.03 12.37 2.90
C ALA A 12 -9.72 12.20 3.69
N VAL A 13 -9.47 10.94 4.05
CA VAL A 13 -8.19 10.42 4.51
C VAL A 13 -7.85 9.23 3.63
N GLU A 14 -6.60 9.18 3.16
CA GLU A 14 -6.03 8.05 2.42
C GLU A 14 -5.09 7.29 3.37
N VAL A 15 -5.24 5.98 3.42
CA VAL A 15 -4.40 5.09 4.24
C VAL A 15 -3.62 4.18 3.31
N ASN A 16 -2.33 4.03 3.57
CA ASN A 16 -1.46 3.15 2.81
C ASN A 16 -0.59 2.29 3.74
N SER A 17 -0.25 1.08 3.33
CA SER A 17 0.64 0.16 4.04
C SER A 17 1.79 -0.28 3.14
N LEU A 18 2.96 -0.48 3.74
CA LEU A 18 4.15 -0.96 3.02
C LEU A 18 4.16 -2.49 2.86
N SER A 19 3.17 -3.20 3.40
CA SER A 19 3.14 -4.67 3.45
C SER A 19 3.23 -5.34 2.07
N LYS A 20 2.65 -4.73 1.03
CA LYS A 20 2.57 -5.32 -0.31
C LYS A 20 3.62 -4.74 -1.24
N THR A 21 3.71 -3.41 -1.32
CA THR A 21 4.63 -2.72 -2.21
C THR A 21 6.09 -3.07 -1.94
N TYR A 22 6.47 -3.21 -0.67
CA TYR A 22 7.86 -3.45 -0.25
C TYR A 22 8.06 -4.82 0.42
N ALA A 23 7.13 -5.76 0.22
CA ALA A 23 7.16 -7.08 0.85
C ALA A 23 7.33 -7.08 2.39
N MET A 24 6.94 -6.00 3.08
CA MET A 24 7.09 -5.84 4.53
C MET A 24 5.92 -6.46 5.32
N ALA A 25 5.42 -7.62 4.88
CA ALA A 25 4.37 -8.34 5.59
C ALA A 25 4.85 -8.69 7.00
N GLY A 26 4.05 -8.37 8.02
CA GLY A 26 4.41 -8.59 9.43
C GLY A 26 5.12 -7.41 10.12
N PHE A 27 5.59 -6.41 9.38
CA PHE A 27 6.25 -5.22 9.97
C PHE A 27 5.25 -4.22 10.55
N ARG A 28 3.97 -4.31 10.15
CA ARG A 28 2.86 -3.50 10.69
C ARG A 28 3.10 -1.98 10.58
N VAL A 29 3.60 -1.53 9.42
CA VAL A 29 3.87 -0.11 9.15
C VAL A 29 3.05 0.42 7.97
N GLY A 30 2.65 1.68 8.09
CA GLY A 30 1.82 2.40 7.14
C GLY A 30 1.65 3.85 7.53
N MET A 31 0.84 4.57 6.76
CA MET A 31 0.60 6.01 6.92
C MET A 31 -0.87 6.34 6.66
N ALA A 32 -1.35 7.39 7.33
CA ALA A 32 -2.63 8.02 7.04
C ALA A 32 -2.37 9.50 6.69
N VAL A 33 -2.91 9.95 5.58
CA VAL A 33 -2.72 11.32 5.06
C VAL A 33 -4.05 11.89 4.58
N GLY A 34 -4.28 13.19 4.74
CA GLY A 34 -5.53 13.83 4.29
C GLY A 34 -6.01 14.91 5.24
N ASN A 35 -7.30 14.89 5.58
CA ASN A 35 -7.96 15.91 6.40
C ASN A 35 -7.26 16.15 7.74
N ALA A 36 -6.81 17.39 7.96
CA ALA A 36 -6.02 17.77 9.13
C ALA A 36 -6.75 17.48 10.45
N ARG A 37 -8.06 17.74 10.53
CA ARG A 37 -8.86 17.47 11.74
C ARG A 37 -8.90 15.97 12.05
N LEU A 38 -9.10 15.13 11.03
CA LEU A 38 -9.13 13.68 11.19
C LEU A 38 -7.75 13.11 11.56
N ILE A 39 -6.68 13.61 10.94
CA ILE A 39 -5.30 13.19 11.27
C ILE A 39 -4.93 13.59 12.70
N SER A 40 -5.28 14.81 13.14
CA SER A 40 -5.06 15.24 14.53
C SER A 40 -5.87 14.40 15.53
N ALA A 41 -7.10 14.01 15.19
CA ALA A 41 -7.90 13.12 16.02
C ALA A 41 -7.24 11.73 16.14
N LEU A 42 -6.76 11.16 15.03
CA LEU A 42 -6.02 9.90 15.03
C LEU A 42 -4.75 9.97 15.88
N ALA A 43 -3.97 11.06 15.77
CA ALA A 43 -2.77 11.26 16.56
C ALA A 43 -3.08 11.29 18.08
N ARG A 44 -4.16 11.96 18.48
CA ARG A 44 -4.62 12.00 19.87
C ARG A 44 -5.06 10.63 20.39
N VAL A 45 -5.77 9.85 19.58
CA VAL A 45 -6.13 8.48 19.99
C VAL A 45 -4.87 7.62 20.15
N LYS A 46 -3.94 7.70 19.20
CA LYS A 46 -2.68 6.95 19.25
C LYS A 46 -1.83 7.26 20.48
N SER A 47 -1.81 8.51 20.95
CA SER A 47 -1.04 8.86 22.17
C SER A 47 -1.53 8.17 23.44
N TYR A 48 -2.73 7.59 23.44
CA TYR A 48 -3.24 6.77 24.55
C TYR A 48 -3.09 5.26 24.31
N LEU A 49 -2.72 4.83 23.10
CA LEU A 49 -2.68 3.42 22.70
C LEU A 49 -1.24 2.90 22.56
N ASP A 50 -0.33 3.72 22.03
CA ASP A 50 1.06 3.36 21.79
C ASP A 50 2.00 4.55 22.00
N TYR A 51 3.30 4.26 22.12
CA TYR A 51 4.37 5.26 22.22
C TYR A 51 4.92 5.66 20.84
N GLY A 52 4.12 5.49 19.79
CA GLY A 52 4.55 5.57 18.40
C GLY A 52 4.91 4.21 17.80
N ALA A 53 5.10 4.19 16.47
CA ALA A 53 5.54 3.00 15.78
C ALA A 53 6.98 2.62 16.20
N TYR A 54 7.30 1.33 16.15
CA TYR A 54 8.63 0.86 16.54
C TYR A 54 9.73 1.53 15.67
N THR A 55 10.61 2.30 16.30
CA THR A 55 11.56 3.20 15.61
C THR A 55 12.40 2.51 14.52
N PRO A 56 12.98 1.31 14.74
CA PRO A 56 13.71 0.62 13.67
C PRO A 56 12.87 0.33 12.43
N ILE A 57 11.58 0.02 12.60
CA ILE A 57 10.66 -0.18 11.46
C ILE A 57 10.33 1.15 10.79
N GLN A 58 10.25 2.26 11.52
CA GLN A 58 10.09 3.60 10.91
C GLN A 58 11.29 3.95 10.02
N VAL A 59 12.51 3.64 10.47
CA VAL A 59 13.74 3.86 9.67
C VAL A 59 13.74 2.96 8.43
N ALA A 60 13.38 1.68 8.57
CA ALA A 60 13.24 0.77 7.44
C ALA A 60 12.18 1.25 6.43
N ALA A 61 11.05 1.78 6.92
CA ALA A 61 10.01 2.35 6.08
C ALA A 61 10.49 3.60 5.33
N SER A 62 11.28 4.48 5.97
CA SER A 62 11.91 5.63 5.28
C SER A 62 12.85 5.15 4.18
N ALA A 63 13.72 4.18 4.47
CA ALA A 63 14.63 3.62 3.47
C ALA A 63 13.91 2.98 2.28
N ALA A 64 12.77 2.31 2.52
CA ALA A 64 11.95 1.74 1.46
C ALA A 64 11.27 2.82 0.58
N LEU A 65 10.81 3.91 1.19
CA LEU A 65 10.12 5.00 0.49
C LEU A 65 11.08 5.93 -0.28
N ASP A 66 12.24 6.24 0.30
CA ASP A 66 13.20 7.19 -0.26
C ASP A 66 14.27 6.53 -1.14
N GLY A 67 14.46 5.22 -1.01
CA GLY A 67 15.45 4.45 -1.74
C GLY A 67 15.07 4.13 -3.19
N PRO A 68 15.95 3.42 -3.93
CA PRO A 68 15.65 2.94 -5.28
C PRO A 68 14.39 2.07 -5.30
N GLN A 69 13.56 2.26 -6.33
CA GLN A 69 12.27 1.56 -6.45
C GLN A 69 12.34 0.30 -7.33
N ASP A 70 13.55 -0.14 -7.72
CA ASP A 70 13.76 -1.33 -8.55
C ASP A 70 13.11 -2.58 -7.95
N CYS A 71 13.12 -2.71 -6.63
CA CYS A 71 12.48 -3.82 -5.92
C CYS A 71 10.95 -3.85 -6.14
N VAL A 72 10.31 -2.69 -6.26
CA VAL A 72 8.87 -2.59 -6.52
C VAL A 72 8.56 -3.03 -7.95
N ASP A 73 9.39 -2.62 -8.91
CA ASP A 73 9.24 -2.99 -10.31
C ASP A 73 9.46 -4.50 -10.52
N GLU A 74 10.44 -5.09 -9.84
CA GLU A 74 10.65 -6.54 -9.82
C GLU A 74 9.44 -7.28 -9.23
N ILE A 75 8.93 -6.84 -8.07
CA ILE A 75 7.74 -7.42 -7.44
C ILE A 75 6.53 -7.33 -8.38
N ARG A 76 6.33 -6.19 -9.07
CA ARG A 76 5.24 -6.02 -10.04
C ARG A 76 5.38 -6.97 -11.22
N ALA A 77 6.59 -7.14 -11.77
CA ALA A 77 6.85 -8.07 -12.86
C ALA A 77 6.54 -9.52 -12.46
N ILE A 78 6.92 -9.92 -11.25
CA ILE A 78 6.61 -11.26 -10.69
C ILE A 78 5.10 -11.47 -10.56
N TYR A 79 4.36 -10.49 -10.01
CA TYR A 79 2.90 -10.64 -9.88
C TYR A 79 2.18 -10.62 -11.23
N LYS A 80 2.67 -9.82 -12.19
CA LYS A 80 2.13 -9.82 -13.55
C LYS A 80 2.31 -11.18 -14.23
N SER A 81 3.51 -11.77 -14.18
CA SER A 81 3.75 -13.08 -14.81
C SER A 81 2.89 -14.19 -14.19
N ARG A 82 2.70 -14.16 -12.87
CA ARG A 82 1.78 -15.08 -12.16
C ARG A 82 0.33 -14.90 -12.58
N ARG A 83 -0.15 -13.66 -12.67
CA ARG A 83 -1.50 -13.32 -13.15
C ARG A 83 -1.72 -13.84 -14.57
N ASP A 84 -0.78 -13.57 -15.47
CA ASP A 84 -0.88 -13.93 -16.89
C ASP A 84 -0.95 -15.46 -17.04
N ALA A 85 -0.06 -16.19 -16.34
CA ALA A 85 -0.08 -17.65 -16.35
C ALA A 85 -1.41 -18.23 -15.83
N LEU A 86 -1.99 -17.64 -14.79
CA LEU A 86 -3.29 -18.06 -14.25
C LEU A 86 -4.41 -17.83 -15.27
N VAL A 87 -4.56 -16.60 -15.77
CA VAL A 87 -5.62 -16.24 -16.71
C VAL A 87 -5.55 -17.08 -17.98
N GLU A 88 -4.34 -17.26 -18.53
CA GLU A 88 -4.14 -18.08 -19.73
C GLU A 88 -4.53 -19.55 -19.48
N SER A 89 -4.12 -20.13 -18.34
CA SER A 89 -4.38 -21.53 -18.02
C SER A 89 -5.88 -21.81 -17.85
N PHE A 90 -6.60 -20.93 -17.16
CA PHE A 90 -8.05 -21.05 -17.01
C PHE A 90 -8.79 -20.78 -18.31
N GLY A 91 -8.31 -19.83 -19.13
CA GLY A 91 -8.84 -19.59 -20.47
C GLY A 91 -8.78 -20.84 -21.35
N LYS A 92 -7.65 -21.56 -21.34
CA LYS A 92 -7.49 -22.86 -22.03
C LYS A 92 -8.43 -23.95 -21.52
N ALA A 93 -8.79 -23.91 -20.24
CA ALA A 93 -9.76 -24.81 -19.64
C ALA A 93 -11.23 -24.43 -19.91
N GLY A 94 -11.48 -23.38 -20.70
CA GLY A 94 -12.82 -22.90 -21.04
C GLY A 94 -13.40 -21.90 -20.05
N TRP A 95 -12.62 -21.44 -19.06
CA TRP A 95 -13.05 -20.40 -18.13
C TRP A 95 -12.47 -19.04 -18.51
N SER A 96 -13.31 -18.18 -19.08
CA SER A 96 -12.95 -16.78 -19.37
C SER A 96 -12.91 -15.94 -18.10
N ILE A 97 -11.72 -15.52 -17.68
CA ILE A 97 -11.49 -14.63 -16.54
C ILE A 97 -10.95 -13.29 -17.07
N PRO A 98 -11.54 -12.14 -16.71
CA PRO A 98 -11.01 -10.84 -17.10
C PRO A 98 -9.66 -10.59 -16.42
N GLU A 99 -8.68 -10.07 -17.16
CA GLU A 99 -7.38 -9.72 -16.60
C GLU A 99 -7.52 -8.56 -15.60
N PRO A 100 -7.12 -8.75 -14.32
CA PRO A 100 -7.16 -7.65 -13.36
C PRO A 100 -6.08 -6.61 -13.71
N PRO A 101 -6.42 -5.30 -13.74
CA PRO A 101 -5.46 -4.24 -14.09
C PRO A 101 -4.48 -3.92 -12.96
N ALA A 102 -4.82 -4.24 -11.72
CA ALA A 102 -4.00 -4.09 -10.53
C ALA A 102 -4.54 -5.00 -9.42
N SER A 103 -3.72 -5.24 -8.39
CA SER A 103 -3.90 -6.36 -7.44
C SER A 103 -3.82 -7.72 -8.13
N MET A 104 -3.53 -8.76 -7.35
CA MET A 104 -4.13 -10.06 -7.68
C MET A 104 -5.59 -10.03 -7.24
#